data_AF-A0A6P4FDH5-F1
#
_entry.id   AF-A0A6P4FDH5-F1
#
_cell.length_a   1.000
_cell.length_b   1.000
_cell.length_c   1.000
_cell.angle_alpha   90.00
_cell.angle_beta   90.00
_cell.angle_gamma   90.00
#
_symmetry.space_group_name_H-M   'P 1'
#
loop_
_entity.id
_entity.type
_entity.pdbx_description
1 polymer ?
#
loop_
_entity_poly.entity_id
_entity_poly.type
_entity_poly.pdbx_seq_one_letter_code
_entity_poly.pdbx_strand_id
1 'polypeptide(L)'
;MFKLIFKQYKTKSSSPDLTDVINVDDIDIKQNDPQKNTNNVQRLIISNEQNVQLIPGIKKPSDWRAYALTHHPGIIIIRNPFTERGQRYWTARCLRDYPRKPNIVNLNERLFNDAVRSDWWKQLDQCNDRDEFQRIKAAMRWTTFGYHHNWDTKLYDEQMQSPFPEDLSILCRLFANVLGYCDFKPEAAIVNYYPVGSTLSGHTDHSEPNKSAPLLSLSFGQTAIFLIGGPTLDEKPTALYLQCGDVLIMSEESRLCYHAVPRIIKTQKNWNSKLTNEDIDDADNGSNLLDMDLFQKVGDSNFWQPFSNYIYDSRININIRQVLNPGDLKLS
;
A
#
# COMPACT_ATOMS: atom_id res chain seq x y z
N MET A 1 9.06 1.82 -24.78
CA MET A 1 9.25 0.40 -24.41
C MET A 1 8.28 -0.06 -23.31
N PHE A 2 7.83 0.85 -22.43
CA PHE A 2 6.93 0.55 -21.32
C PHE A 2 5.71 -0.32 -21.66
N LYS A 3 4.95 0.05 -22.71
CA LYS A 3 3.73 -0.69 -23.12
C LYS A 3 4.01 -2.15 -23.48
N LEU A 4 5.18 -2.44 -24.05
CA LEU A 4 5.57 -3.81 -24.42
C LEU A 4 5.82 -4.64 -23.17
N ILE A 5 6.64 -4.13 -22.24
CA ILE A 5 6.95 -4.81 -20.97
C ILE A 5 5.69 -5.00 -20.12
N PHE A 6 4.82 -3.98 -20.06
CA PHE A 6 3.52 -4.09 -19.38
C PHE A 6 2.68 -5.24 -19.95
N LYS A 7 2.58 -5.37 -21.29
CA LYS A 7 1.86 -6.47 -21.94
C LYS A 7 2.50 -7.83 -21.62
N GLN A 8 3.83 -7.93 -21.63
CA GLN A 8 4.55 -9.16 -21.30
C GLN A 8 4.15 -9.66 -19.90
N TYR A 9 4.27 -8.82 -18.86
CA TYR A 9 3.90 -9.21 -17.50
C TYR A 9 2.39 -9.38 -17.27
N LYS A 10 1.55 -8.69 -18.06
CA LYS A 10 0.09 -8.86 -17.99
C LYS A 10 -0.37 -10.22 -18.54
N THR A 11 0.29 -10.72 -19.58
CA THR A 11 -0.12 -11.93 -20.33
C THR A 11 -0.32 -13.14 -19.44
N LYS A 12 -1.56 -13.63 -19.28
CA LYS A 12 -1.92 -14.80 -18.45
C LYS A 12 -1.23 -16.06 -18.98
N SER A 13 -0.02 -16.33 -18.48
CA SER A 13 0.75 -17.55 -18.74
C SER A 13 0.76 -18.39 -17.46
N SER A 14 0.71 -19.72 -17.61
CA SER A 14 0.91 -20.67 -16.49
C SER A 14 2.37 -20.72 -16.03
N SER A 15 3.31 -20.25 -16.85
CA SER A 15 4.73 -20.19 -16.56
C SER A 15 5.29 -18.88 -17.12
N PRO A 16 4.96 -17.74 -16.50
CA PRO A 16 5.47 -16.46 -16.94
C PRO A 16 6.97 -16.38 -16.66
N ASP A 17 7.70 -15.78 -17.59
CA ASP A 17 9.09 -15.41 -17.34
C ASP A 17 9.14 -14.22 -16.38
N LEU A 18 9.75 -14.44 -15.22
CA LEU A 18 9.89 -13.46 -14.14
C LEU A 18 11.35 -13.29 -13.72
N THR A 19 12.32 -13.75 -14.51
CA THR A 19 13.74 -13.71 -14.15
C THR A 19 14.26 -12.28 -13.95
N ASP A 20 13.68 -11.32 -14.67
CA ASP A 20 14.07 -9.91 -14.62
C ASP A 20 13.32 -9.11 -13.54
N VAL A 21 12.43 -9.74 -12.76
CA VAL A 21 11.72 -9.07 -11.67
C VAL A 21 12.60 -9.05 -10.43
N ILE A 22 12.91 -7.84 -9.96
CA ILE A 22 13.73 -7.64 -8.77
C ILE A 22 12.99 -8.16 -7.54
N ASN A 23 13.63 -9.10 -6.83
CA ASN A 23 13.27 -9.48 -5.47
C ASN A 23 14.34 -8.97 -4.50
N VAL A 24 13.98 -8.05 -3.60
CA VAL A 24 14.95 -7.47 -2.65
C VAL A 24 15.45 -8.48 -1.61
N ASP A 25 14.73 -9.57 -1.36
CA ASP A 25 15.22 -10.65 -0.47
C ASP A 25 16.47 -11.35 -1.05
N ASP A 26 16.63 -11.37 -2.38
CA ASP A 26 17.80 -11.98 -3.02
C ASP A 26 19.08 -11.17 -2.78
N ILE A 27 18.95 -9.88 -2.40
CA ILE A 27 20.08 -8.97 -2.16
C ILE A 27 20.73 -9.30 -0.82
N ASP A 28 19.93 -9.57 0.22
CA ASP A 28 20.44 -9.94 1.53
C ASP A 28 21.22 -11.27 1.49
N ILE A 29 20.79 -12.21 0.62
CA ILE A 29 21.49 -13.47 0.39
C ILE A 29 22.84 -13.21 -0.29
N LYS A 30 22.87 -12.30 -1.28
CA LYS A 30 24.08 -11.99 -2.07
C LYS A 30 25.10 -11.13 -1.35
N GLN A 31 24.76 -10.39 -0.29
CA GLN A 31 25.78 -9.69 0.52
C GLN A 31 26.78 -10.66 1.20
N ASN A 32 26.44 -11.95 1.33
CA ASN A 32 27.35 -13.00 1.75
C ASN A 32 28.16 -13.64 0.59
N ASP A 33 27.95 -13.20 -0.66
CA ASP A 33 28.64 -13.66 -1.87
C ASP A 33 29.26 -12.45 -2.63
N PRO A 34 30.54 -12.12 -2.39
CA PRO A 34 31.19 -10.90 -2.90
C PRO A 34 31.29 -10.82 -4.43
N GLN A 35 30.84 -11.82 -5.19
CA GLN A 35 30.89 -11.84 -6.66
C GLN A 35 29.58 -11.44 -7.36
N LYS A 36 28.50 -11.12 -6.62
CA LYS A 36 27.19 -10.76 -7.23
C LYS A 36 26.59 -9.46 -6.69
N ASN A 37 27.28 -8.34 -6.90
CA ASN A 37 26.62 -7.03 -6.84
C ASN A 37 25.64 -6.92 -8.03
N THR A 38 24.35 -6.91 -7.77
CA THR A 38 23.37 -6.45 -8.76
C THR A 38 23.40 -4.93 -8.75
N ASN A 39 23.94 -4.31 -9.80
CA ASN A 39 24.15 -2.86 -9.92
C ASN A 39 22.89 -1.98 -9.74
N ASN A 40 21.69 -2.58 -9.66
CA ASN A 40 20.40 -1.88 -9.76
C ASN A 40 19.73 -1.59 -8.41
N VAL A 41 20.19 -2.18 -7.31
CA VAL A 41 19.57 -2.00 -5.98
C VAL A 41 20.63 -1.90 -4.90
N GLN A 42 20.48 -0.92 -4.01
CA GLN A 42 21.39 -0.66 -2.90
C GLN A 42 20.65 -0.76 -1.56
N ARG A 43 21.23 -1.48 -0.59
CA ARG A 43 20.74 -1.49 0.79
C ARG A 43 20.97 -0.13 1.45
N LEU A 44 19.94 0.43 2.07
CA LEU A 44 20.03 1.66 2.85
C LEU A 44 20.30 1.33 4.32
N ILE A 45 21.12 2.17 4.96
CA ILE A 45 21.33 2.16 6.39
C ILE A 45 20.39 3.20 6.99
N ILE A 46 19.51 2.77 7.88
CA ILE A 46 18.63 3.67 8.62
C ILE A 46 19.44 4.21 9.80
N SER A 47 19.76 5.50 9.75
CA SER A 47 20.55 6.18 10.78
C SER A 47 19.70 7.11 11.66
N ASN A 48 18.49 7.47 11.21
CA ASN A 48 17.63 8.43 11.89
C ASN A 48 16.60 7.73 12.80
N GLU A 49 17.09 7.01 13.81
CA GLU A 49 16.26 6.20 14.72
C GLU A 49 16.06 6.84 16.10
N GLN A 50 16.76 7.95 16.36
CA GLN A 50 16.71 8.60 17.67
C GLN A 50 15.32 9.19 17.93
N ASN A 51 14.74 8.86 19.08
CA ASN A 51 13.41 9.31 19.53
C ASN A 51 12.22 8.88 18.65
N VAL A 52 12.37 7.80 17.89
CA VAL A 52 11.25 7.24 17.12
C VAL A 52 10.22 6.60 18.06
N GLN A 53 8.99 7.10 18.00
CA GLN A 53 7.87 6.53 18.75
C GLN A 53 7.57 5.11 18.25
N LEU A 54 7.56 4.14 19.16
CA LEU A 54 7.17 2.76 18.86
C LEU A 54 5.66 2.68 18.63
N ILE A 55 5.26 2.21 17.46
CA ILE A 55 3.85 1.97 17.10
C ILE A 55 3.61 0.47 17.18
N PRO A 56 2.58 0.00 17.92
CA PRO A 56 2.24 -1.42 17.93
C PRO A 56 2.01 -1.96 16.51
N GLY A 57 2.44 -3.17 16.25
CA GLY A 57 2.36 -3.81 14.95
C GLY A 57 3.46 -3.40 13.96
N ILE A 58 4.38 -2.51 14.36
CA ILE A 58 5.51 -2.06 13.55
C ILE A 58 6.81 -2.51 14.22
N LYS A 59 7.67 -3.19 13.45
CA LYS A 59 9.01 -3.59 13.88
C LYS A 59 9.87 -2.35 14.15
N LYS A 60 10.92 -2.48 14.95
CA LYS A 60 11.83 -1.36 15.19
C LYS A 60 12.53 -0.94 13.89
N PRO A 61 12.75 0.37 13.65
CA PRO A 61 13.47 0.84 12.47
C PRO A 61 14.83 0.16 12.24
N SER A 62 15.54 -0.18 13.32
CA SER A 62 16.81 -0.92 13.30
C SER A 62 16.73 -2.27 12.59
N ASP A 63 15.54 -2.87 12.60
CA ASP A 63 15.29 -4.19 12.03
C ASP A 63 14.75 -4.09 10.59
N TRP A 64 14.50 -2.87 10.10
CA TRP A 64 13.92 -2.67 8.79
C TRP A 64 14.93 -2.93 7.69
N ARG A 65 14.38 -3.51 6.62
CA ARG A 65 15.12 -3.83 5.41
C ARG A 65 14.78 -2.84 4.32
N ALA A 66 15.55 -1.75 4.24
CA ALA A 66 15.33 -0.65 3.30
C ALA A 66 16.29 -0.72 2.11
N TYR A 67 15.80 -0.48 0.90
CA TYR A 67 16.57 -0.54 -0.34
C TYR A 67 16.21 0.61 -1.28
N ALA A 68 17.18 1.18 -1.97
CA ALA A 68 16.99 2.14 -3.05
C ALA A 68 17.26 1.49 -4.41
N LEU A 69 16.47 1.85 -5.44
CA LEU A 69 16.78 1.48 -6.82
C LEU A 69 17.75 2.53 -7.40
N THR A 70 18.98 2.11 -7.71
CA THR A 70 20.08 3.02 -8.10
C THR A 70 19.83 3.74 -9.43
N HIS A 71 19.02 3.16 -10.32
CA HIS A 71 18.64 3.75 -11.60
C HIS A 71 17.30 4.52 -11.56
N HIS A 72 16.64 4.58 -10.40
CA HIS A 72 15.38 5.29 -10.20
C HIS A 72 15.47 6.11 -8.91
N PRO A 73 16.18 7.26 -8.91
CA PRO A 73 16.30 8.13 -7.74
C PRO A 73 14.93 8.46 -7.13
N GLY A 74 14.82 8.28 -5.81
CA GLY A 74 13.57 8.44 -5.07
C GLY A 74 12.67 7.19 -5.00
N ILE A 75 13.04 6.05 -5.61
CA ILE A 75 12.40 4.77 -5.29
C ILE A 75 13.10 4.13 -4.10
N ILE A 76 12.38 4.02 -2.98
CA ILE A 76 12.81 3.32 -1.77
C ILE A 76 11.79 2.24 -1.42
N ILE A 77 12.25 1.05 -1.03
CA ILE A 77 11.42 -0.06 -0.59
C ILE A 77 11.82 -0.44 0.82
N ILE A 78 10.88 -0.42 1.76
CA ILE A 78 11.04 -1.04 3.09
C ILE A 78 10.32 -2.38 3.06
N ARG A 79 11.08 -3.46 3.13
CA ARG A 79 10.59 -4.85 3.06
C ARG A 79 9.97 -5.24 4.39
N ASN A 80 8.65 -5.37 4.38
CA ASN A 80 7.76 -5.76 5.49
C ASN A 80 8.21 -5.27 6.90
N PRO A 81 8.10 -3.97 7.20
CA PRO A 81 8.35 -3.42 8.53
C PRO A 81 7.23 -3.74 9.54
N PHE A 82 6.21 -4.51 9.18
CA PHE A 82 5.08 -4.85 10.05
C PHE A 82 5.30 -6.19 10.75
N THR A 83 4.79 -6.34 11.97
CA THR A 83 4.52 -7.65 12.56
C THR A 83 3.33 -8.30 11.84
N GLU A 84 3.05 -9.59 12.07
CA GLU A 84 1.89 -10.23 11.45
C GLU A 84 0.59 -9.60 11.97
N ARG A 85 0.52 -9.28 13.26
CA ARG A 85 -0.64 -8.56 13.83
C ARG A 85 -0.82 -7.17 13.24
N GLY A 86 0.28 -6.43 13.00
CA GLY A 86 0.24 -5.14 12.30
C GLY A 86 -0.35 -5.25 10.90
N GLN A 87 0.08 -6.25 10.11
CA GLN A 87 -0.50 -6.50 8.78
C GLN A 87 -2.01 -6.76 8.86
N ARG A 88 -2.46 -7.51 9.88
CA ARG A 88 -3.90 -7.77 10.10
C ARG A 88 -4.68 -6.52 10.44
N TYR A 89 -4.14 -5.69 11.34
CA TYR A 89 -4.76 -4.43 11.73
C TYR A 89 -4.98 -3.52 10.52
N TRP A 90 -3.94 -3.25 9.73
CA TRP A 90 -4.06 -2.38 8.56
C TRP A 90 -4.94 -2.98 7.46
N THR A 91 -4.91 -4.30 7.28
CA THR A 91 -5.86 -4.99 6.40
C THR A 91 -7.30 -4.78 6.85
N ALA A 92 -7.57 -4.91 8.15
CA ALA A 92 -8.90 -4.70 8.70
C ALA A 92 -9.35 -3.24 8.57
N ARG A 93 -8.46 -2.27 8.85
CA ARG A 93 -8.73 -0.83 8.64
C ARG A 93 -9.14 -0.55 7.19
N CYS A 94 -8.41 -1.09 6.21
CA CYS A 94 -8.72 -0.94 4.79
C CYS A 94 -10.06 -1.53 4.40
N LEU A 95 -10.41 -2.73 4.86
CA LEU A 95 -11.62 -3.39 4.43
C LEU A 95 -12.85 -2.87 5.18
N ARG A 96 -12.74 -2.72 6.51
CA ARG A 96 -13.85 -2.45 7.42
C ARG A 96 -14.12 -0.97 7.64
N ASP A 97 -13.08 -0.16 7.84
CA ASP A 97 -13.24 1.18 8.43
C ASP A 97 -13.12 2.30 7.40
N TYR A 98 -12.06 2.30 6.60
CA TYR A 98 -11.85 3.35 5.60
C TYR A 98 -12.96 3.46 4.55
N PRO A 99 -13.64 2.39 4.12
CA PRO A 99 -14.72 2.50 3.13
C PRO A 99 -16.01 3.11 3.66
N ARG A 100 -16.15 3.32 4.98
CA ARG A 100 -17.37 3.86 5.58
C ARG A 100 -17.45 5.37 5.38
N LYS A 101 -18.69 5.88 5.34
CA LYS A 101 -18.95 7.34 5.34
C LYS A 101 -18.23 8.00 6.54
N PRO A 102 -17.66 9.21 6.39
CA PRO A 102 -17.81 10.14 5.27
C PRO A 102 -16.90 9.87 4.06
N ASN A 103 -16.09 8.81 4.07
CA ASN A 103 -15.18 8.51 2.98
C ASN A 103 -15.93 8.04 1.72
N ILE A 104 -15.27 8.14 0.56
CA ILE A 104 -15.89 7.87 -0.74
C ILE A 104 -15.40 6.53 -1.28
N VAL A 105 -16.32 5.74 -1.83
CA VAL A 105 -16.04 4.46 -2.50
C VAL A 105 -16.49 4.49 -3.95
N ASN A 106 -15.98 3.58 -4.77
CA ASN A 106 -16.30 3.51 -6.20
C ASN A 106 -17.67 2.89 -6.54
N LEU A 107 -18.41 2.40 -5.54
CA LEU A 107 -19.64 1.64 -5.74
C LEU A 107 -20.77 2.56 -6.24
N ASN A 108 -21.27 2.27 -7.44
CA ASN A 108 -22.27 3.08 -8.13
C ASN A 108 -23.68 2.90 -7.53
N GLU A 109 -24.38 4.00 -7.28
CA GLU A 109 -25.73 4.02 -6.69
C GLU A 109 -26.82 3.32 -7.53
N ARG A 110 -26.64 3.24 -8.86
CA ARG A 110 -27.57 2.52 -9.75
C ARG A 110 -27.41 1.01 -9.65
N LEU A 111 -26.25 0.54 -9.20
CA LEU A 111 -25.91 -0.88 -9.12
C LEU A 111 -25.94 -1.44 -7.69
N PHE A 112 -25.77 -0.57 -6.68
CA PHE A 112 -25.68 -0.94 -5.27
C PHE A 112 -26.48 0.02 -4.40
N ASN A 113 -27.30 -0.54 -3.51
CA ASN A 113 -28.10 0.22 -2.56
C ASN A 113 -27.23 0.94 -1.50
N ASP A 114 -27.82 1.83 -0.70
CA ASP A 114 -27.06 2.60 0.30
C ASP A 114 -26.46 1.73 1.41
N ALA A 115 -27.06 0.58 1.74
CA ALA A 115 -26.50 -0.34 2.74
C ALA A 115 -25.13 -0.90 2.29
N VAL A 116 -25.01 -1.34 1.03
CA VAL A 116 -23.72 -1.80 0.47
C VAL A 116 -22.75 -0.64 0.29
N ARG A 117 -23.21 0.53 -0.15
CA ARG A 117 -22.32 1.68 -0.36
C ARG A 117 -21.80 2.31 0.92
N SER A 118 -22.54 2.21 2.03
CA SER A 118 -22.14 2.79 3.32
C SER A 118 -21.26 1.86 4.17
N ASP A 119 -21.45 0.54 4.06
CA ASP A 119 -20.63 -0.46 4.75
C ASP A 119 -20.54 -1.75 3.93
N TRP A 120 -19.78 -1.68 2.83
CA TRP A 120 -19.66 -2.79 1.88
C TRP A 120 -19.13 -4.07 2.54
N TRP A 121 -18.22 -3.93 3.50
CA TRP A 121 -17.57 -5.05 4.17
C TRP A 121 -18.55 -5.81 5.04
N LYS A 122 -19.35 -5.11 5.84
CA LYS A 122 -20.43 -5.74 6.62
C LYS A 122 -21.41 -6.47 5.71
N GLN A 123 -21.81 -5.86 4.59
CA GLN A 123 -22.72 -6.50 3.64
C GLN A 123 -22.10 -7.74 3.00
N LEU A 124 -20.81 -7.68 2.63
CA LEU A 124 -20.08 -8.79 2.03
C LEU A 124 -19.93 -9.97 3.03
N ASP A 125 -19.54 -9.67 4.27
CA ASP A 125 -19.34 -10.66 5.34
C ASP A 125 -20.64 -11.38 5.75
N GLN A 126 -21.77 -10.67 5.69
CA GLN A 126 -23.10 -11.21 5.98
C GLN A 126 -23.78 -11.85 4.75
N CYS A 127 -23.13 -11.81 3.58
CA CYS A 127 -23.72 -12.29 2.33
C CYS A 127 -23.63 -13.82 2.22
N ASN A 128 -24.78 -14.49 2.28
CA ASN A 128 -24.87 -15.94 2.08
C ASN A 128 -25.05 -16.33 0.60
N ASP A 129 -25.46 -15.38 -0.25
CA ASP A 129 -25.63 -15.62 -1.69
C ASP A 129 -24.29 -15.51 -2.40
N ARG A 130 -23.90 -16.59 -3.10
CA ARG A 130 -22.57 -16.69 -3.71
C ARG A 130 -22.39 -15.68 -4.85
N ASP A 131 -23.42 -15.46 -5.65
CA ASP A 131 -23.33 -14.60 -6.83
C ASP A 131 -23.29 -13.14 -6.42
N GLU A 132 -24.10 -12.73 -5.44
CA GLU A 132 -24.06 -11.40 -4.85
C GLU A 132 -22.74 -11.14 -4.11
N PHE A 133 -22.22 -12.12 -3.37
CA PHE A 133 -20.89 -12.02 -2.74
C PHE A 133 -19.82 -11.71 -3.80
N GLN A 134 -19.80 -12.48 -4.90
CA GLN A 134 -18.83 -12.26 -5.97
C GLN A 134 -19.06 -10.92 -6.67
N ARG A 135 -20.32 -10.50 -6.86
CA ARG A 135 -20.68 -9.21 -7.45
C ARG A 135 -20.16 -8.04 -6.60
N ILE A 136 -20.39 -8.03 -5.30
CA ILE A 136 -19.91 -6.98 -4.39
C ILE A 136 -18.39 -6.97 -4.35
N LYS A 137 -17.76 -8.13 -4.13
CA LYS A 137 -16.30 -8.27 -4.09
C LYS A 137 -15.63 -7.82 -5.39
N ALA A 138 -16.22 -8.17 -6.53
CA ALA A 138 -15.72 -7.76 -7.84
C ALA A 138 -16.05 -6.31 -8.19
N ALA A 139 -16.99 -5.65 -7.50
CA ALA A 139 -17.30 -4.25 -7.76
C ALA A 139 -16.43 -3.28 -6.96
N MET A 140 -16.00 -3.65 -5.74
CA MET A 140 -15.17 -2.81 -4.90
C MET A 140 -13.75 -2.68 -5.49
N ARG A 141 -13.28 -1.45 -5.71
CA ARG A 141 -12.03 -1.15 -6.41
C ARG A 141 -11.23 -0.04 -5.75
N TRP A 142 -11.87 0.98 -5.22
CA TRP A 142 -11.16 2.02 -4.49
C TRP A 142 -11.98 2.69 -3.40
N THR A 143 -11.27 3.25 -2.44
CA THR A 143 -11.76 4.15 -1.39
C THR A 143 -10.84 5.36 -1.31
N THR A 144 -11.37 6.57 -1.12
CA THR A 144 -10.59 7.78 -0.87
C THR A 144 -10.98 8.44 0.45
N PHE A 145 -10.00 9.05 1.12
CA PHE A 145 -10.18 9.83 2.34
C PHE A 145 -9.06 10.87 2.51
N GLY A 146 -9.25 11.84 3.42
CA GLY A 146 -8.52 13.10 3.34
C GLY A 146 -9.11 13.94 2.22
N TYR A 147 -8.27 14.65 1.45
CA TYR A 147 -8.72 15.22 0.18
C TYR A 147 -9.08 14.11 -0.82
N HIS A 148 -10.31 14.15 -1.33
CA HIS A 148 -10.79 13.17 -2.28
C HIS A 148 -10.29 13.49 -3.69
N HIS A 149 -9.64 12.51 -4.32
CA HIS A 149 -9.26 12.63 -5.72
C HIS A 149 -10.52 12.66 -6.61
N ASN A 150 -10.67 13.72 -7.41
CA ASN A 150 -11.71 13.80 -8.41
C ASN A 150 -11.24 13.10 -9.69
N TRP A 151 -11.84 11.96 -10.02
CA TRP A 151 -11.44 11.17 -11.19
C TRP A 151 -11.73 11.84 -12.54
N ASP A 152 -12.69 12.76 -12.59
CA ASP A 152 -13.08 13.46 -13.81
C ASP A 152 -12.13 14.65 -14.08
N THR A 153 -11.93 15.50 -13.08
CA THR A 153 -11.06 16.69 -13.22
C THR A 153 -9.58 16.37 -13.01
N LYS A 154 -9.28 15.26 -12.32
CA LYS A 154 -7.94 14.87 -11.86
C LYS A 154 -7.28 15.90 -10.94
N LEU A 155 -8.09 16.65 -10.20
CA LEU A 155 -7.65 17.66 -9.23
C LEU A 155 -8.26 17.35 -7.86
N TYR A 156 -7.61 17.86 -6.81
CA TYR A 156 -8.18 17.93 -5.47
C TYR A 156 -8.96 19.24 -5.31
N ASP A 157 -9.95 19.24 -4.41
CA ASP A 157 -10.82 20.38 -4.13
C ASP A 157 -10.96 20.55 -2.61
N GLU A 158 -10.89 21.79 -2.13
CA GLU A 158 -11.03 22.13 -0.72
C GLU A 158 -12.38 21.71 -0.13
N GLN A 159 -13.43 21.64 -0.96
CA GLN A 159 -14.77 21.24 -0.55
C GLN A 159 -14.96 19.73 -0.53
N MET A 160 -14.07 18.97 -1.17
CA MET A 160 -14.14 17.51 -1.23
C MET A 160 -13.09 16.88 -0.33
N GLN A 161 -13.36 16.90 0.97
CA GLN A 161 -12.50 16.26 1.97
C GLN A 161 -13.28 15.55 3.08
N SER A 162 -12.62 14.57 3.67
CA SER A 162 -13.03 13.87 4.89
C SER A 162 -11.84 13.85 5.86
N PRO A 163 -12.06 13.61 7.17
CA PRO A 163 -10.96 13.52 8.12
C PRO A 163 -9.94 12.45 7.71
N PHE A 164 -8.65 12.81 7.70
CA PHE A 164 -7.59 11.83 7.50
C PHE A 164 -7.43 10.99 8.78
N PRO A 165 -7.41 9.65 8.72
CA PRO A 165 -7.28 8.80 9.91
C PRO A 165 -5.97 9.04 10.68
N GLU A 166 -6.07 9.37 11.97
CA GLU A 166 -4.90 9.77 12.77
C GLU A 166 -3.86 8.65 12.93
N ASP A 167 -4.30 7.41 13.11
CA ASP A 167 -3.41 6.26 13.22
C ASP A 167 -2.57 6.05 11.96
N LEU A 168 -3.18 6.17 10.78
CA LEU A 168 -2.46 6.11 9.50
C LEU A 168 -1.55 7.33 9.32
N SER A 169 -1.97 8.50 9.82
CA SER A 169 -1.17 9.72 9.80
C SER A 169 0.13 9.55 10.59
N ILE A 170 0.03 9.02 11.81
CA ILE A 170 1.17 8.69 12.67
C ILE A 170 2.09 7.69 11.98
N LEU A 171 1.55 6.60 11.40
CA LEU A 171 2.34 5.60 10.69
C LEU A 171 3.10 6.21 9.49
N CYS A 172 2.45 7.04 8.69
CA CYS A 172 3.07 7.65 7.52
C CYS A 172 4.17 8.64 7.90
N ARG A 173 3.93 9.45 8.95
CA ARG A 173 4.95 10.36 9.50
C ARG A 173 6.14 9.59 10.06
N LEU A 174 5.93 8.43 10.68
CA LEU A 174 7.02 7.55 11.10
C LEU A 174 7.91 7.15 9.91
N PHE A 175 7.35 6.59 8.85
CA PHE A 175 8.13 6.18 7.67
C PHE A 175 8.83 7.37 7.01
N ALA A 176 8.13 8.51 6.88
CA ALA A 176 8.68 9.72 6.30
C ALA A 176 9.87 10.26 7.12
N ASN A 177 9.72 10.40 8.44
CA ASN A 177 10.76 10.91 9.34
C ASN A 177 12.02 10.04 9.32
N VAL A 178 11.84 8.71 9.37
CA VAL A 178 12.96 7.75 9.34
C VAL A 178 13.76 7.85 8.03
N LEU A 179 13.10 8.21 6.93
CA LEU A 179 13.73 8.42 5.62
C LEU A 179 14.16 9.86 5.35
N GLY A 180 14.00 10.78 6.31
CA GLY A 180 14.43 12.18 6.21
C GLY A 180 13.40 13.13 5.58
N TYR A 181 12.17 12.70 5.34
CA TYR A 181 11.06 13.52 4.86
C TYR A 181 10.27 14.14 6.02
N CYS A 182 10.94 14.88 6.91
CA CYS A 182 10.39 15.32 8.20
C CYS A 182 9.17 16.25 8.10
N ASP A 183 9.02 16.96 6.99
CA ASP A 183 7.91 17.90 6.75
C ASP A 183 6.70 17.26 6.06
N PHE A 184 6.74 15.95 5.79
CA PHE A 184 5.67 15.24 5.10
C PHE A 184 4.39 15.23 5.92
N LYS A 185 3.29 15.65 5.29
CA LYS A 185 1.94 15.62 5.86
C LYS A 185 1.03 14.72 5.02
N PRO A 186 0.52 13.61 5.57
CA PRO A 186 -0.44 12.78 4.87
C PRO A 186 -1.82 13.47 4.87
N GLU A 187 -2.28 13.85 3.69
CA GLU A 187 -3.47 14.70 3.51
C GLU A 187 -4.50 14.07 2.57
N ALA A 188 -4.06 13.17 1.69
CA ALA A 188 -4.93 12.40 0.82
C ALA A 188 -4.48 10.94 0.76
N ALA A 189 -5.43 10.03 0.71
CA ALA A 189 -5.13 8.63 0.44
C ALA A 189 -6.15 7.96 -0.48
N ILE A 190 -5.64 6.99 -1.25
CA ILE A 190 -6.43 6.09 -2.08
C ILE A 190 -6.10 4.66 -1.67
N VAL A 191 -7.08 3.94 -1.15
CA VAL A 191 -7.00 2.49 -0.96
C VAL A 191 -7.52 1.82 -2.22
N ASN A 192 -6.68 1.05 -2.90
CA ASN A 192 -7.04 0.25 -4.06
C ASN A 192 -7.18 -1.23 -3.69
N TYR A 193 -8.23 -1.87 -4.19
CA TYR A 193 -8.52 -3.28 -4.00
C TYR A 193 -8.36 -4.03 -5.33
N TYR A 194 -7.42 -4.97 -5.37
CA TYR A 194 -7.07 -5.73 -6.55
C TYR A 194 -7.31 -7.22 -6.35
N PRO A 195 -8.47 -7.76 -6.77
CA PRO A 195 -8.61 -9.20 -6.97
C PRO A 195 -7.53 -9.72 -7.93
N VAL A 196 -7.11 -10.97 -7.77
CA VAL A 196 -6.19 -11.62 -8.71
C VAL A 196 -6.75 -11.52 -10.13
N GLY A 197 -5.91 -11.04 -11.05
CA GLY A 197 -6.29 -10.76 -12.43
C GLY A 197 -6.60 -9.28 -12.72
N SER A 198 -6.73 -8.44 -11.70
CA SER A 198 -6.74 -6.98 -11.85
C SER A 198 -5.38 -6.45 -12.31
N THR A 199 -5.41 -5.30 -12.98
CA THR A 199 -4.22 -4.59 -13.46
C THR A 199 -4.40 -3.09 -13.30
N LEU A 200 -3.31 -2.36 -13.09
CA LEU A 200 -3.26 -0.90 -13.20
C LEU A 200 -2.32 -0.53 -14.34
N SER A 201 -2.86 0.14 -15.35
CA SER A 201 -2.11 0.57 -16.55
C SER A 201 -1.05 1.61 -16.23
N GLY A 202 -0.09 1.81 -17.14
CA GLY A 202 0.91 2.87 -17.05
C GLY A 202 0.29 4.25 -16.90
N HIS A 203 0.61 4.93 -15.79
CA HIS A 203 0.14 6.27 -15.46
C HIS A 203 1.20 7.00 -14.61
N THR A 204 0.91 8.26 -14.29
CA THR A 204 1.74 9.14 -13.47
C THR A 204 0.83 9.90 -12.51
N ASP A 205 1.33 10.25 -11.33
CA ASP A 205 0.57 10.96 -10.30
C ASP A 205 0.93 12.45 -10.26
N HIS A 206 0.14 13.28 -10.96
CA HIS A 206 0.35 14.73 -11.11
C HIS A 206 -0.75 15.59 -10.47
N SER A 207 -1.70 14.97 -9.77
CA SER A 207 -2.90 15.65 -9.27
C SER A 207 -2.62 16.54 -8.07
N GLU A 208 -1.58 16.24 -7.29
CA GLU A 208 -1.17 17.07 -6.15
C GLU A 208 -0.50 18.36 -6.64
N PRO A 209 -0.88 19.54 -6.10
CA PRO A 209 -0.10 20.77 -6.26
C PRO A 209 1.35 20.58 -5.79
N ASN A 210 1.54 19.98 -4.62
CA ASN A 210 2.84 19.66 -4.08
C ASN A 210 3.45 18.40 -4.72
N LYS A 211 4.38 18.60 -5.66
CA LYS A 211 5.08 17.53 -6.37
C LYS A 211 6.42 17.14 -5.75
N SER A 212 6.90 17.88 -4.74
CA SER A 212 8.16 17.58 -4.06
C SER A 212 7.99 16.63 -2.89
N ALA A 213 6.78 16.56 -2.30
CA ALA A 213 6.48 15.61 -1.24
C ALA A 213 6.52 14.15 -1.74
N PRO A 214 7.05 13.22 -0.93
CA PRO A 214 7.06 11.80 -1.26
C PRO A 214 5.63 11.25 -1.35
N LEU A 215 5.46 10.21 -2.16
CA LEU A 215 4.28 9.34 -2.13
C LEU A 215 4.64 8.06 -1.41
N LEU A 216 3.83 7.67 -0.43
CA LEU A 216 3.98 6.41 0.32
C LEU A 216 2.95 5.41 -0.17
N SER A 217 3.36 4.17 -0.42
CA SER A 217 2.52 3.10 -0.94
C SER A 217 2.66 1.84 -0.08
N LEU A 218 1.62 1.51 0.68
CA LEU A 218 1.58 0.36 1.59
C LEU A 218 0.91 -0.85 0.90
N SER A 219 1.44 -2.04 1.12
CA SER A 219 1.05 -3.27 0.40
C SER A 219 0.54 -4.35 1.34
N PHE A 220 -0.66 -4.90 1.12
CA PHE A 220 -1.18 -6.04 1.90
C PHE A 220 -1.83 -7.11 1.01
N GLY A 221 -1.77 -8.36 1.44
CA GLY A 221 -2.31 -9.49 0.68
C GLY A 221 -1.39 -9.97 -0.45
N GLN A 222 -1.96 -10.30 -1.60
CA GLN A 222 -1.22 -10.92 -2.71
C GLN A 222 -0.07 -10.04 -3.26
N THR A 223 0.96 -10.70 -3.80
CA THR A 223 2.14 -10.04 -4.37
C THR A 223 1.79 -9.36 -5.68
N ALA A 224 2.33 -8.16 -5.92
CA ALA A 224 2.24 -7.49 -7.20
C ALA A 224 3.58 -7.47 -7.92
N ILE A 225 3.55 -7.52 -9.25
CA ILE A 225 4.64 -6.98 -10.07
C ILE A 225 4.34 -5.51 -10.24
N PHE A 226 5.25 -4.66 -9.78
CA PHE A 226 5.22 -3.22 -10.00
C PHE A 226 6.27 -2.86 -11.05
N LEU A 227 5.91 -1.95 -11.95
CA LEU A 227 6.79 -1.42 -12.99
C LEU A 227 7.05 0.05 -12.71
N ILE A 228 8.31 0.45 -12.69
CA ILE A 228 8.74 1.86 -12.67
C ILE A 228 9.53 2.16 -13.94
N GLY A 229 9.04 3.09 -14.74
CA GLY A 229 9.68 3.62 -15.94
C GLY A 229 10.32 4.98 -15.67
N GLY A 230 10.48 5.77 -16.72
CA GLY A 230 10.94 7.15 -16.61
C GLY A 230 9.82 8.17 -16.85
N PRO A 231 10.16 9.44 -17.16
CA PRO A 231 9.19 10.49 -17.49
C PRO A 231 8.40 10.20 -18.78
N THR A 232 8.85 9.27 -19.62
CA THR A 232 8.19 8.90 -20.87
C THR A 232 7.86 7.42 -20.97
N LEU A 233 6.92 7.06 -21.86
CA LEU A 233 6.55 5.66 -22.14
C LEU A 233 7.59 4.92 -23.03
N ASP A 234 8.58 5.65 -23.54
CA ASP A 234 9.60 5.11 -24.44
C ASP A 234 10.70 4.38 -23.68
N GLU A 235 10.92 4.74 -22.43
CA GLU A 235 11.88 4.10 -21.55
C GLU A 235 11.45 2.68 -21.14
N LYS A 236 12.44 1.81 -20.89
CA LYS A 236 12.20 0.43 -20.45
C LYS A 236 11.99 0.44 -18.94
N PRO A 237 10.82 0.00 -18.43
CA PRO A 237 10.59 -0.02 -17.00
C PRO A 237 11.40 -1.13 -16.31
N THR A 238 11.77 -0.86 -15.06
CA THR A 238 12.28 -1.83 -14.11
C THR A 238 11.11 -2.50 -13.40
N ALA A 239 11.16 -3.82 -13.27
CA ALA A 239 10.14 -4.62 -12.60
C ALA A 239 10.61 -5.01 -11.19
N LEU A 240 9.72 -4.91 -10.20
CA LEU A 240 9.99 -5.30 -8.82
C LEU A 240 8.77 -6.01 -8.22
N TYR A 241 9.03 -6.94 -7.30
CA TYR A 241 7.99 -7.53 -6.47
C TYR A 241 7.64 -6.61 -5.31
N LEU A 242 6.34 -6.32 -5.15
CA LEU A 242 5.77 -5.74 -3.94
C LEU A 242 4.96 -6.80 -3.20
N GLN A 243 5.49 -7.29 -2.09
CA GLN A 243 4.91 -8.35 -1.27
C GLN A 243 4.02 -7.78 -0.15
N CYS A 244 3.40 -8.68 0.62
CA CYS A 244 2.62 -8.28 1.78
C CYS A 244 3.51 -7.63 2.84
N GLY A 245 3.09 -6.47 3.34
CA GLY A 245 3.81 -5.62 4.26
C GLY A 245 4.77 -4.63 3.59
N ASP A 246 5.09 -4.75 2.30
CA ASP A 246 6.05 -3.84 1.68
C ASP A 246 5.55 -2.40 1.64
N VAL A 247 6.46 -1.48 1.97
CA VAL A 247 6.26 -0.03 1.86
C VAL A 247 7.15 0.48 0.74
N LEU A 248 6.53 1.03 -0.30
CA LEU A 248 7.22 1.69 -1.40
C LEU A 248 7.10 3.20 -1.21
N ILE A 249 8.21 3.91 -1.39
CA ILE A 249 8.28 5.37 -1.39
C ILE A 249 8.68 5.79 -2.81
N MET A 250 7.97 6.78 -3.33
CA MET A 250 8.28 7.44 -4.59
C MET A 250 8.50 8.93 -4.33
N SER A 251 9.72 9.40 -4.48
CA SER A 251 10.13 10.80 -4.29
C SER A 251 11.01 11.25 -5.46
N GLU A 252 11.53 12.47 -5.39
CA GLU A 252 12.50 13.01 -6.37
C GLU A 252 12.00 12.86 -7.82
N GLU A 253 12.85 12.43 -8.73
CA GLU A 253 12.52 12.23 -10.15
C GLU A 253 11.46 11.13 -10.31
N SER A 254 11.54 10.06 -9.52
CA SER A 254 10.62 8.93 -9.60
C SER A 254 9.19 9.25 -9.19
N ARG A 255 8.96 10.34 -8.44
CA ARG A 255 7.63 10.81 -8.03
C ARG A 255 6.69 11.06 -9.20
N LEU A 256 7.24 11.42 -10.36
CA LEU A 256 6.48 11.78 -11.57
C LEU A 256 6.69 10.79 -12.73
N CYS A 257 7.42 9.71 -12.51
CA CYS A 257 7.68 8.70 -13.53
C CYS A 257 6.47 7.80 -13.79
N TYR A 258 6.40 7.28 -15.02
CA TYR A 258 5.38 6.31 -15.41
C TYR A 258 5.54 5.03 -14.60
N HIS A 259 4.44 4.56 -14.01
CA HIS A 259 4.42 3.33 -13.24
C HIS A 259 3.13 2.55 -13.45
N ALA A 260 3.17 1.24 -13.16
CA ALA A 260 2.07 0.33 -13.43
C ALA A 260 2.09 -0.90 -12.52
N VAL A 261 0.94 -1.57 -12.42
CA VAL A 261 0.80 -2.88 -11.80
C VAL A 261 0.22 -3.85 -12.84
N PRO A 262 1.05 -4.47 -13.70
CA PRO A 262 0.59 -5.38 -14.76
C PRO A 262 -0.01 -6.69 -14.23
N ARG A 263 0.32 -7.10 -13.00
CA ARG A 263 -0.06 -8.41 -12.49
C ARG A 263 -0.11 -8.46 -10.96
N ILE A 264 -1.16 -9.10 -10.45
CA ILE A 264 -1.24 -9.65 -9.10
C ILE A 264 -0.97 -11.15 -9.15
N ILE A 265 0.01 -11.64 -8.38
CA ILE A 265 0.44 -13.03 -8.29
C ILE A 265 -0.17 -13.65 -7.04
N LYS A 266 -0.91 -14.74 -7.22
CA LYS A 266 -1.38 -15.55 -6.11
C LYS A 266 -0.21 -16.34 -5.50
N THR A 267 0.05 -16.09 -4.22
CA THR A 267 1.09 -16.71 -3.41
C THR A 267 0.49 -17.77 -2.48
N GLN A 268 1.29 -18.75 -2.08
CA GLN A 268 0.90 -19.81 -1.13
C GLN A 268 1.13 -19.39 0.33
N LYS A 269 0.92 -18.10 0.69
CA LYS A 269 1.07 -17.63 2.07
C LYS A 269 -0.11 -18.14 2.91
N ASN A 270 0.19 -18.70 4.08
CA ASN A 270 -0.83 -18.98 5.09
C ASN A 270 -1.16 -17.68 5.84
N TRP A 271 -2.36 -17.15 5.60
CA TRP A 271 -2.84 -15.92 6.24
C TRP A 271 -3.36 -16.13 7.67
N ASN A 272 -3.51 -17.38 8.10
CA ASN A 272 -3.99 -17.78 9.42
C ASN A 272 -2.86 -18.37 10.28
N SER A 273 -1.62 -17.92 10.08
CA SER A 273 -0.51 -18.27 10.96
C SER A 273 -0.85 -17.93 12.42
N LYS A 274 -0.40 -18.76 13.36
CA LYS A 274 -0.49 -18.41 14.78
C LYS A 274 0.39 -17.19 15.03
N LEU A 275 -0.16 -16.18 15.71
CA LEU A 275 0.62 -15.05 16.19
C LEU A 275 1.64 -15.53 17.22
N THR A 276 2.84 -15.01 17.13
CA THR A 276 3.97 -15.31 18.03
C THR A 276 4.01 -14.30 19.18
N ASN A 277 4.86 -14.53 20.19
CA ASN A 277 5.03 -13.56 21.27
C ASN A 277 5.57 -12.21 20.77
N GLU A 278 6.30 -12.17 19.64
CA GLU A 278 6.75 -10.94 18.98
C GLU A 278 5.60 -10.15 18.32
N ASP A 279 4.44 -10.79 18.12
CA ASP A 279 3.21 -10.15 17.63
C ASP A 279 2.31 -9.66 18.78
N ILE A 280 2.67 -9.99 20.02
CA ILE A 280 1.98 -9.57 21.25
C ILE A 280 2.74 -8.35 21.78
N ASP A 281 2.59 -7.21 21.11
CA ASP A 281 3.05 -5.95 21.70
C ASP A 281 2.31 -5.71 23.01
N ASP A 282 3.05 -5.36 24.08
CA ASP A 282 2.47 -4.96 25.35
C ASP A 282 1.56 -3.75 25.13
N ALA A 283 0.25 -3.99 25.25
CA ALA A 283 -0.80 -3.01 24.98
C ALA A 283 -0.77 -1.79 25.93
N ASP A 284 0.11 -1.78 26.94
CA ASP A 284 0.13 -0.82 28.04
C ASP A 284 0.89 0.49 27.77
N ASN A 285 1.64 0.60 26.65
CA ASN A 285 2.50 1.77 26.41
C ASN A 285 2.04 2.75 25.31
N GLY A 286 0.86 2.58 24.70
CA GLY A 286 0.52 3.32 23.45
C GLY A 286 -0.96 3.62 23.20
N SER A 287 -1.77 3.84 24.24
CA SER A 287 -3.24 3.85 24.18
C SER A 287 -3.91 4.75 23.12
N ASN A 288 -3.20 5.71 22.52
CA ASN A 288 -3.77 6.69 21.58
C ASN A 288 -3.22 6.58 20.14
N LEU A 289 -2.32 5.65 19.83
CA LEU A 289 -1.69 5.57 18.50
C LEU A 289 -2.50 4.78 17.48
N LEU A 290 -3.20 3.75 17.93
CA LEU A 290 -4.04 2.87 17.12
C LEU A 290 -5.41 2.68 17.76
N ASP A 291 -6.36 2.15 17.00
CA ASP A 291 -7.57 1.54 17.57
C ASP A 291 -7.18 0.22 18.27
N MET A 292 -6.91 0.31 19.57
CA MET A 292 -6.44 -0.84 20.36
C MET A 292 -7.48 -1.94 20.50
N ASP A 293 -8.78 -1.64 20.42
CA ASP A 293 -9.84 -2.66 20.41
C ASP A 293 -9.76 -3.48 19.11
N LEU A 294 -9.64 -2.82 17.95
CA LEU A 294 -9.42 -3.53 16.71
C LEU A 294 -8.10 -4.29 16.71
N PHE A 295 -7.01 -3.66 17.15
CA PHE A 295 -5.69 -4.29 17.24
C PHE A 295 -5.73 -5.55 18.10
N GLN A 296 -6.51 -5.52 19.19
CA GLN A 296 -6.77 -6.69 20.01
C GLN A 296 -7.53 -7.78 19.24
N LYS A 297 -8.68 -7.42 18.64
CA LYS A 297 -9.57 -8.33 17.91
C LYS A 297 -8.92 -9.04 16.72
N VAL A 298 -8.05 -8.37 15.97
CA VAL A 298 -7.35 -9.01 14.82
C VAL A 298 -6.36 -10.10 15.26
N GLY A 299 -6.07 -10.20 16.55
CA GLY A 299 -5.33 -11.32 17.14
C GLY A 299 -6.16 -12.60 17.24
N ASP A 300 -7.49 -12.47 17.38
CA ASP A 300 -8.40 -13.61 17.40
C ASP A 300 -8.57 -14.20 16.00
N SER A 301 -8.46 -15.53 15.90
CA SER A 301 -8.50 -16.22 14.62
C SER A 301 -9.90 -16.20 13.99
N ASN A 302 -10.96 -16.24 14.79
CA ASN A 302 -12.34 -16.23 14.28
C ASN A 302 -12.68 -14.85 13.72
N PHE A 303 -12.31 -13.78 14.43
CA PHE A 303 -12.47 -12.42 13.96
C PHE A 303 -11.63 -12.14 12.70
N TRP A 304 -10.41 -12.67 12.62
CA TRP A 304 -9.51 -12.47 11.48
C TRP A 304 -9.94 -13.26 10.22
N GLN A 305 -10.62 -14.39 10.37
CA GLN A 305 -10.91 -15.33 9.28
C GLN A 305 -11.57 -14.70 8.04
N PRO A 306 -12.57 -13.80 8.13
CA PRO A 306 -13.15 -13.17 6.94
C PRO A 306 -12.15 -12.31 6.17
N PHE A 307 -11.28 -11.58 6.87
CA PHE A 307 -10.24 -10.77 6.26
C PHE A 307 -9.19 -11.63 5.56
N SER A 308 -8.79 -12.74 6.19
CA SER A 308 -7.83 -13.70 5.63
C SER A 308 -8.39 -14.37 4.36
N ASN A 309 -9.68 -14.73 4.37
CA ASN A 309 -10.39 -15.23 3.20
C ASN A 309 -10.42 -14.21 2.05
N TYR A 310 -10.56 -12.92 2.36
CA TYR A 310 -10.55 -11.87 1.33
C TYR A 310 -9.17 -11.72 0.68
N ILE A 311 -8.09 -11.59 1.48
CA ILE A 311 -6.74 -11.39 0.94
C ILE A 311 -6.11 -12.66 0.35
N TYR A 312 -6.75 -13.83 0.54
CA TYR A 312 -6.34 -15.08 -0.08
C TYR A 312 -6.27 -15.03 -1.62
N ASP A 313 -7.08 -14.18 -2.25
CA ASP A 313 -7.09 -13.97 -3.70
C ASP A 313 -7.10 -12.49 -4.09
N SER A 314 -6.74 -11.61 -3.15
CA SER A 314 -6.81 -10.16 -3.34
C SER A 314 -5.60 -9.46 -2.74
N ARG A 315 -5.27 -8.32 -3.32
CA ARG A 315 -4.26 -7.38 -2.83
C ARG A 315 -4.94 -6.07 -2.46
N ILE A 316 -4.45 -5.45 -1.40
CA ILE A 316 -4.82 -4.11 -0.98
C ILE A 316 -3.58 -3.23 -1.10
N ASN A 317 -3.76 -2.01 -1.56
CA ASN A 317 -2.71 -1.02 -1.64
C ASN A 317 -3.21 0.33 -1.15
N ILE A 318 -2.48 0.99 -0.26
CA ILE A 318 -2.81 2.35 0.22
C ILE A 318 -1.77 3.29 -0.37
N ASN A 319 -2.17 4.26 -1.19
CA ASN A 319 -1.28 5.34 -1.64
C ASN A 319 -1.61 6.60 -0.85
N ILE A 320 -0.63 7.15 -0.16
CA ILE A 320 -0.75 8.32 0.71
C ILE A 320 0.09 9.46 0.12
N ARG A 321 -0.49 10.65 0.06
CA ARG A 321 0.07 11.85 -0.54
C ARG A 321 -0.10 13.06 0.37
N GLN A 322 0.78 14.03 0.17
CA GLN A 322 0.57 15.41 0.60
C GLN A 322 0.03 16.20 -0.58
N VAL A 323 -1.03 16.97 -0.36
CA VAL A 323 -1.70 17.76 -1.40
C VAL A 323 -1.18 19.19 -1.39
N LEU A 324 -1.11 19.79 -0.20
CA LEU A 324 -0.76 21.18 0.03
C LEU A 324 0.75 21.41 -0.08
N ASN A 325 1.16 22.57 -0.60
CA ASN A 325 2.57 22.96 -0.55
C ASN A 325 2.98 23.27 0.89
N PRO A 326 4.28 23.20 1.22
CA PRO A 326 4.76 23.62 2.53
C PRO A 326 4.32 25.06 2.85
N GLY A 327 3.59 25.23 3.96
CA GLY A 327 3.09 26.52 4.43
C GLY A 327 1.64 26.84 4.03
N ASP A 328 1.07 26.13 3.05
CA ASP A 328 -0.33 26.29 2.69
C ASP A 328 -1.24 25.71 3.80
N LEU A 329 -2.35 26.39 4.08
CA LEU A 329 -3.36 25.93 5.04
C LEU A 329 -4.56 25.25 4.36
N LYS A 330 -4.74 25.48 3.06
CA LYS A 330 -5.85 25.00 2.23
C LYS A 330 -5.51 25.11 0.75
N LEU A 331 -6.26 24.42 -0.11
CA LEU A 331 -6.18 24.61 -1.56
C LEU A 331 -6.71 26.01 -1.94
N SER A 332 -6.04 26.63 -2.91
CA SER A 332 -6.32 27.98 -3.41
C SER A 332 -7.55 28.05 -4.30
#